data_AF-A0A956IWH5-F1
#
_entry.id   AF-A0A956IWH5-F1
#
_cell.length_a   1.000
_cell.length_b   1.000
_cell.length_c   1.000
_cell.angle_alpha   90.00
_cell.angle_beta   90.00
_cell.angle_gamma   90.00
#
_symmetry.space_group_name_H-M   'P 1'
#
loop_
_entity.id
_entity.type
_entity.pdbx_description
1 polymer ?
#
loop_
_entity_poly.entity_id
_entity_poly.type
_entity_poly.pdbx_seq_one_letter_code
_entity_poly.pdbx_strand_id
1 'polypeptide(L)'
;TIYYALDTHDQGRPVALKILAGEGEGEGEGDAIAEAALLAELGDALHEPPFPAPRAFEDDATPLVGKVVRLPEVGDRDVLRESRRSWFQIGQSQGVYLLDRTGTSMHPLWAARDRYIEAVDPTFSEQRIAFVGRVEPKLALVSDPGRGITVGGLRTAPLGALVADPRDPARRFFVDFRGDRPGPFAGADRLIGAERPTLADDADPAEVLAVFFRALQVADVDTWRACFATWKVRERFEGRASWTYVDLGWRILSEQEADSVWDAARRRILEEVDAVEVARVRPPLVVHDADAVPAGRVDPEAPARVQRVRATINHIGRDGEGWRTFTNGRLHRRWTLERLDEGPWRITDAWGI
;
A
#
# COMPACT_ATOMS: atom_id res chain seq x y z
N THR A 1 23.01 8.68 7.00
CA THR A 1 24.28 7.95 6.81
C THR A 1 23.97 6.54 6.38
N ILE A 2 24.35 6.15 5.16
CA ILE A 2 24.10 4.84 4.55
C ILE A 2 25.20 3.89 5.01
N TYR A 3 24.84 2.76 5.62
CA TYR A 3 25.77 1.66 5.87
C TYR A 3 25.50 0.54 4.86
N TYR A 4 26.48 0.28 3.99
CA TYR A 4 26.61 -0.99 3.30
C TYR A 4 27.40 -1.94 4.19
N ALA A 5 26.96 -3.19 4.28
CA ALA A 5 27.81 -4.30 4.67
C ALA A 5 27.52 -5.46 3.71
N LEU A 6 28.38 -5.61 2.70
CA LEU A 6 28.70 -6.91 2.13
C LEU A 6 29.60 -7.60 3.15
N ASP A 7 29.22 -8.80 3.59
CA ASP A 7 30.21 -9.76 4.08
C ASP A 7 29.85 -11.17 3.61
N THR A 8 30.85 -11.84 3.05
CA THR A 8 30.84 -13.17 2.48
C THR A 8 31.67 -14.08 3.37
N HIS A 9 31.16 -15.29 3.59
CA HIS A 9 31.74 -16.46 4.26
C HIS A 9 31.29 -16.75 5.70
N ASP A 10 30.53 -17.85 5.74
CA ASP A 10 30.51 -18.92 6.73
C ASP A 10 29.54 -18.82 7.92
N GLN A 11 28.82 -19.93 8.10
CA GLN A 11 27.94 -20.31 9.20
C GLN A 11 26.52 -19.71 9.22
N GLY A 12 25.64 -20.23 8.36
CA GLY A 12 24.29 -20.71 8.73
C GLY A 12 23.46 -19.85 9.70
N ARG A 13 23.47 -18.53 9.56
CA ARG A 13 22.62 -17.60 10.33
C ARG A 13 21.57 -16.97 9.43
N PRO A 14 20.36 -16.72 9.95
CA PRO A 14 19.29 -16.12 9.17
C PRO A 14 19.68 -14.74 8.66
N VAL A 15 19.56 -14.55 7.35
CA VAL A 15 19.58 -13.22 6.74
C VAL A 15 18.25 -12.56 7.10
N ALA A 16 18.23 -11.82 8.20
CA ALA A 16 17.14 -10.92 8.50
C ALA A 16 17.18 -9.80 7.45
N LEU A 17 16.33 -9.92 6.42
CA LEU A 17 16.06 -8.84 5.47
C LEU A 17 15.38 -7.68 6.24
N LYS A 18 16.20 -6.85 6.86
CA LYS A 18 15.81 -5.58 7.45
C LYS A 18 15.78 -4.54 6.34
N ILE A 19 14.68 -4.47 5.59
CA ILE A 19 14.59 -3.49 4.50
C ILE A 19 13.21 -2.80 4.49
N LEU A 20 13.24 -1.49 4.75
CA LEU A 20 12.18 -0.46 4.67
C LEU A 20 11.05 -0.40 5.70
N ALA A 21 11.31 -0.73 6.95
CA ALA A 21 10.72 0.04 8.04
C ALA A 21 11.88 0.53 8.89
N GLY A 22 12.34 1.75 8.59
CA GLY A 22 13.36 2.41 9.40
C GLY A 22 12.92 2.39 10.85
N GLU A 23 13.68 1.73 11.71
CA GLU A 23 13.60 1.97 13.14
C GLU A 23 13.91 3.46 13.36
N GLY A 24 12.87 4.26 13.61
CA GLY A 24 12.97 5.53 14.33
C GLY A 24 12.56 6.81 13.62
N GLU A 25 12.74 6.96 12.29
CA GLU A 25 12.73 8.33 11.69
C GLU A 25 12.04 8.46 10.30
N GLY A 26 11.40 7.42 9.75
CA GLY A 26 11.12 7.37 8.31
C GLY A 26 9.80 7.95 7.79
N GLU A 27 8.66 7.49 8.31
CA GLU A 27 7.37 7.65 7.61
C GLU A 27 6.62 8.93 7.97
N GLY A 28 6.75 9.42 9.21
CA GLY A 28 6.05 10.64 9.65
C GLY A 28 6.88 11.92 9.63
N GLU A 29 8.20 11.83 9.42
CA GLU A 29 9.11 12.98 9.51
C GLU A 29 9.03 13.86 8.25
N GLY A 30 8.96 13.24 7.07
CA GLY A 30 8.82 13.98 5.81
C GLY A 30 7.52 14.79 5.74
N ASP A 31 6.42 14.19 6.17
CA ASP A 31 5.12 14.85 6.24
C ASP A 31 5.07 15.95 7.32
N ALA A 32 5.67 15.70 8.49
CA ALA A 32 5.81 16.72 9.53
C ALA A 32 6.65 17.91 9.06
N ILE A 33 7.73 17.66 8.31
CA ILE A 33 8.58 18.71 7.75
C ILE A 33 7.81 19.51 6.70
N ALA A 34 7.04 18.87 5.82
CA ALA A 34 6.27 19.55 4.79
C ALA A 34 5.11 20.39 5.37
N GLU A 35 4.38 19.84 6.34
CA GLU A 35 3.38 20.59 7.10
C GLU A 35 4.05 21.78 7.79
N ALA A 36 5.14 21.55 8.54
CA ALA A 36 5.87 22.61 9.24
C ALA A 36 6.41 23.68 8.28
N ALA A 37 6.86 23.30 7.09
CA ALA A 37 7.31 24.23 6.06
C ALA A 37 6.16 25.12 5.55
N LEU A 38 4.98 24.55 5.27
CA LEU A 38 3.79 25.34 4.92
C LEU A 38 3.43 26.30 6.06
N LEU A 39 3.34 25.79 7.30
CA LEU A 39 2.96 26.59 8.45
C LEU A 39 3.96 27.73 8.71
N ALA A 40 5.27 27.47 8.56
CA ALA A 40 6.32 28.46 8.70
C ALA A 40 6.28 29.52 7.59
N GLU A 41 6.00 29.13 6.34
CA GLU A 41 5.84 30.07 5.21
C GLU A 41 4.63 30.98 5.41
N LEU A 42 3.52 30.44 5.94
CA LEU A 42 2.32 31.21 6.24
C LEU A 42 2.54 32.17 7.42
N GLY A 43 3.35 31.79 8.41
CA GLY A 43 3.79 32.67 9.50
C GLY A 43 2.64 33.47 10.13
N ASP A 44 2.80 34.80 10.18
CA ASP A 44 1.82 35.72 10.76
C ASP A 44 0.47 35.79 10.00
N ALA A 45 0.40 35.26 8.77
CA ALA A 45 -0.83 35.19 8.00
C ALA A 45 -1.73 34.02 8.43
N LEU A 46 -1.19 33.03 9.14
CA LEU A 46 -1.94 31.89 9.68
C LEU A 46 -2.60 32.26 11.02
N HIS A 47 -3.88 31.98 11.13
CA HIS A 47 -4.62 32.14 12.38
C HIS A 47 -4.88 30.78 13.05
N GLU A 48 -4.34 30.62 14.26
CA GLU A 48 -4.50 29.47 15.15
C GLU A 48 -4.67 29.97 16.60
N PRO A 49 -5.81 29.72 17.28
CA PRO A 49 -6.98 28.98 16.80
C PRO A 49 -7.71 29.71 15.65
N PRO A 50 -8.51 28.99 14.83
CA PRO A 50 -9.33 29.63 13.81
C PRO A 50 -10.31 30.61 14.45
N PHE A 51 -10.67 31.64 13.70
CA PHE A 51 -11.70 32.57 14.14
C PHE A 51 -13.03 31.82 14.38
N PRO A 52 -13.87 32.29 15.32
CA PRO A 52 -15.26 31.89 15.34
C PRO A 52 -15.86 32.25 13.98
N ALA A 53 -16.32 31.26 13.22
CA ALA A 53 -16.97 31.56 11.95
C ALA A 53 -18.26 32.32 12.23
N PRO A 54 -18.52 33.48 11.62
CA PRO A 54 -19.74 34.23 11.88
C PRO A 54 -20.96 33.37 11.56
N ARG A 55 -22.08 33.59 12.27
CA ARG A 55 -23.32 32.90 11.92
C ARG A 55 -23.73 33.33 10.52
N ALA A 56 -23.80 32.35 9.62
CA ALA A 56 -24.13 32.63 8.24
C ALA A 56 -25.46 33.39 8.16
N PHE A 57 -25.46 34.48 7.38
CA PHE A 57 -26.60 35.38 7.17
C PHE A 57 -27.00 36.28 8.35
N GLU A 58 -26.36 36.16 9.52
CA GLU A 58 -26.58 37.05 10.68
C GLU A 58 -25.45 38.07 10.85
N ASP A 59 -24.20 37.65 10.62
CA ASP A 59 -23.00 38.43 10.92
C ASP A 59 -22.22 38.86 9.64
N ASP A 60 -21.47 39.96 9.72
CA ASP A 60 -20.59 40.40 8.63
C ASP A 60 -19.31 39.54 8.55
N ALA A 61 -19.22 38.75 7.48
CA ALA A 61 -18.08 37.88 7.20
C ALA A 61 -16.94 38.58 6.42
N THR A 62 -17.15 39.81 5.94
CA THR A 62 -16.19 40.54 5.10
C THR A 62 -14.79 40.65 5.72
N PRO A 63 -14.62 40.89 7.04
CA PRO A 63 -13.30 40.99 7.67
C PRO A 63 -12.47 39.69 7.64
N LEU A 64 -13.14 38.54 7.44
CA LEU A 64 -12.51 37.22 7.43
C LEU A 64 -12.11 36.77 6.03
N VAL A 65 -12.63 37.41 4.98
CA VAL A 65 -12.34 37.04 3.59
C VAL A 65 -10.83 37.13 3.33
N GLY A 66 -10.28 36.07 2.74
CA GLY A 66 -8.85 35.97 2.42
C GLY A 66 -7.95 35.58 3.60
N LYS A 67 -8.47 35.55 4.83
CA LYS A 67 -7.72 35.06 5.99
C LYS A 67 -7.40 33.58 5.84
N VAL A 68 -6.21 33.20 6.28
CA VAL A 68 -5.75 31.81 6.30
C VAL A 68 -5.91 31.28 7.71
N VAL A 69 -6.58 30.14 7.85
CA VAL A 69 -6.95 29.54 9.14
C VAL A 69 -6.52 28.09 9.17
N ARG A 70 -6.02 27.63 10.33
CA ARG A 70 -5.89 26.21 10.62
C ARG A 70 -7.21 25.69 11.19
N LEU A 71 -7.82 24.74 10.50
CA LEU A 71 -9.13 24.20 10.85
C LEU A 71 -8.98 22.95 11.72
N PRO A 72 -9.93 22.68 12.64
CA PRO A 72 -9.97 21.45 13.41
C PRO A 72 -10.05 20.21 12.51
N GLU A 73 -9.62 19.08 13.05
CA GLU A 73 -9.76 17.78 12.39
C GLU A 73 -11.23 17.46 12.09
N VAL A 74 -11.45 16.89 10.92
CA VAL A 74 -12.75 16.32 10.51
C VAL A 74 -12.61 14.90 10.01
N GLY A 75 -13.68 14.13 10.16
CA GLY A 75 -13.82 12.78 9.59
C GLY A 75 -15.16 12.58 8.89
N ASP A 76 -15.50 11.31 8.64
CA ASP A 76 -16.72 10.95 7.90
C ASP A 76 -18.02 11.41 8.57
N ARG A 77 -18.01 11.58 9.91
CA ARG A 77 -19.16 12.07 10.66
C ARG A 77 -19.47 13.55 10.38
N ASP A 78 -18.45 14.30 9.98
CA ASP A 78 -18.52 15.73 9.69
C ASP A 78 -18.86 16.01 8.22
N VAL A 79 -19.14 14.95 7.44
CA VAL A 79 -19.55 15.08 6.03
C VAL A 79 -21.05 15.35 5.93
N LEU A 80 -21.40 16.50 5.37
CA LEU A 80 -22.73 16.85 4.91
C LEU A 80 -22.94 16.34 3.48
N ARG A 81 -24.10 15.74 3.22
CA ARG A 81 -24.45 15.19 1.89
C ARG A 81 -25.60 15.96 1.26
N GLU A 82 -25.28 16.73 0.24
CA GLU A 82 -26.24 17.37 -0.66
C GLU A 82 -26.41 16.49 -1.92
N SER A 83 -27.55 16.54 -2.61
CA SER A 83 -27.98 15.59 -3.65
C SER A 83 -26.91 15.17 -4.68
N ARG A 84 -25.94 16.04 -5.00
CA ARG A 84 -24.82 15.76 -5.92
C ARG A 84 -23.46 16.20 -5.40
N ARG A 85 -23.37 16.65 -4.15
CA ARG A 85 -22.15 17.23 -3.57
C ARG A 85 -21.98 16.76 -2.13
N SER A 86 -20.74 16.71 -1.67
CA SER A 86 -20.49 16.54 -0.25
C SER A 86 -19.60 17.66 0.26
N TRP A 87 -19.78 18.01 1.52
CA TRP A 87 -19.10 19.11 2.16
C TRP A 87 -18.53 18.63 3.48
N PHE A 88 -17.32 19.05 3.81
CA PHE A 88 -16.85 18.98 5.19
C PHE A 88 -17.45 20.15 5.98
N GLN A 89 -18.16 19.82 7.06
CA GLN A 89 -18.60 20.77 8.07
C GLN A 89 -17.53 20.84 9.16
N ILE A 90 -16.86 21.97 9.29
CA ILE A 90 -15.72 22.12 10.20
C ILE A 90 -16.05 23.20 11.25
N GLY A 91 -16.07 22.81 12.53
CA GLY A 91 -16.46 23.67 13.66
C GLY A 91 -17.89 23.43 14.19
N GLN A 92 -18.20 23.96 15.38
CA GLN A 92 -19.50 23.81 16.05
C GLN A 92 -19.89 25.07 16.87
N SER A 93 -21.21 25.29 17.01
CA SER A 93 -21.91 26.24 17.91
C SER A 93 -21.64 27.76 17.75
N GLN A 94 -20.41 28.13 17.44
CA GLN A 94 -19.96 29.51 17.26
C GLN A 94 -19.86 29.92 15.79
N GLY A 95 -20.04 28.97 14.86
CA GLY A 95 -19.71 29.12 13.45
C GLY A 95 -19.35 27.82 12.75
N VAL A 96 -19.50 27.78 11.42
CA VAL A 96 -19.09 26.64 10.59
C VAL A 96 -18.27 27.11 9.39
N TYR A 97 -17.16 26.42 9.14
CA TYR A 97 -16.45 26.45 7.87
C TYR A 97 -16.93 25.30 6.98
N LEU A 98 -17.15 25.59 5.70
CA LEU A 98 -17.63 24.62 4.71
C LEU A 98 -16.60 24.48 3.60
N LEU A 99 -16.16 23.25 3.37
CA LEU A 99 -15.22 22.91 2.32
C LEU A 99 -15.87 21.92 1.35
N ASP A 100 -15.90 22.24 0.05
CA ASP A 100 -16.52 21.38 -0.98
C ASP A 100 -15.64 20.14 -1.21
N ARG A 101 -16.05 19.02 -0.63
CA ARG A 101 -15.34 17.73 -0.69
C ARG A 101 -15.31 17.15 -2.11
N THR A 102 -16.31 17.51 -2.92
CA THR A 102 -16.48 17.07 -4.31
C THR A 102 -15.94 18.06 -5.34
N GLY A 103 -15.42 19.21 -4.89
CA GLY A 103 -14.85 20.22 -5.77
C GLY A 103 -13.53 19.79 -6.41
N THR A 104 -13.20 20.39 -7.56
CA THR A 104 -11.93 20.13 -8.26
C THR A 104 -10.71 20.47 -7.42
N SER A 105 -10.83 21.43 -6.48
CA SER A 105 -9.80 21.77 -5.51
C SER A 105 -9.42 20.61 -4.59
N MET A 106 -10.27 19.58 -4.47
CA MET A 106 -10.02 18.40 -3.64
C MET A 106 -9.44 17.22 -4.41
N HIS A 107 -9.39 17.27 -5.73
CA HIS A 107 -8.79 16.19 -6.54
C HIS A 107 -7.34 15.86 -6.13
N PRO A 108 -6.45 16.84 -5.81
CA PRO A 108 -5.10 16.52 -5.32
C PRO A 108 -5.09 15.65 -4.07
N LEU A 109 -6.00 15.88 -3.12
CA LEU A 109 -6.09 15.09 -1.89
C LEU A 109 -6.42 13.63 -2.18
N TRP A 110 -7.44 13.39 -3.01
CA TRP A 110 -7.88 12.03 -3.34
C TRP A 110 -6.84 11.30 -4.17
N ALA A 111 -6.20 11.97 -5.13
CA ALA A 111 -5.10 11.40 -5.88
C ALA A 111 -3.89 11.07 -4.99
N ALA A 112 -3.55 11.94 -4.04
CA ALA A 112 -2.47 11.69 -3.08
C ALA A 112 -2.80 10.52 -2.14
N ARG A 113 -4.04 10.44 -1.66
CA ARG A 113 -4.53 9.33 -0.84
C ARG A 113 -4.44 8.00 -1.57
N ASP A 114 -4.95 7.93 -2.81
CA ASP A 114 -4.95 6.69 -3.57
C ASP A 114 -3.50 6.22 -3.82
N ARG A 115 -2.59 7.14 -4.14
CA ARG A 115 -1.15 6.86 -4.24
C ARG A 115 -0.53 6.41 -2.91
N TYR A 116 -0.92 7.02 -1.79
CA TYR A 116 -0.44 6.62 -0.47
C TYR A 116 -0.91 5.20 -0.11
N ILE A 117 -2.17 4.86 -0.42
CA ILE A 117 -2.72 3.51 -0.23
C ILE A 117 -1.93 2.49 -1.07
N GLU A 118 -1.72 2.82 -2.33
CA GLU A 118 -1.01 1.96 -3.29
C GLU A 118 0.46 1.76 -2.90
N ALA A 119 1.17 2.83 -2.54
CA ALA A 119 2.62 2.80 -2.34
C ALA A 119 3.04 2.49 -0.89
N VAL A 120 2.27 2.95 0.09
CA VAL A 120 2.64 2.90 1.51
C VAL A 120 1.77 1.90 2.24
N ASP A 121 0.44 2.10 2.21
CA ASP A 121 -0.43 1.49 3.20
C ASP A 121 -1.81 1.08 2.64
N PRO A 122 -1.97 -0.21 2.25
CA PRO A 122 -3.19 -0.71 1.60
C PRO A 122 -4.38 -0.83 2.56
N THR A 123 -4.19 -0.51 3.84
CA THR A 123 -5.22 -0.58 4.89
C THR A 123 -5.76 0.78 5.29
N PHE A 124 -5.15 1.85 4.78
CA PHE A 124 -5.53 3.23 5.04
C PHE A 124 -6.94 3.52 4.50
N SER A 125 -7.94 3.44 5.37
CA SER A 125 -9.36 3.42 4.99
C SER A 125 -10.13 4.57 5.62
N GLU A 126 -10.03 4.71 6.95
CA GLU A 126 -10.62 5.81 7.72
C GLU A 126 -9.64 6.98 7.82
N GLN A 127 -10.15 8.21 7.83
CA GLN A 127 -9.32 9.41 7.78
C GLN A 127 -9.81 10.45 8.77
N ARG A 128 -8.87 11.03 9.50
CA ARG A 128 -9.00 12.37 10.07
C ARG A 128 -8.20 13.33 9.24
N ILE A 129 -8.79 14.47 8.93
CA ILE A 129 -8.19 15.46 8.06
C ILE A 129 -8.17 16.80 8.77
N ALA A 130 -6.98 17.35 9.01
CA ALA A 130 -6.79 18.71 9.45
C ALA A 130 -6.47 19.58 8.23
N PHE A 131 -7.24 20.63 8.00
CA PHE A 131 -7.06 21.52 6.85
C PHE A 131 -6.39 22.83 7.25
N VAL A 132 -5.53 23.34 6.38
CA VAL A 132 -5.21 24.77 6.32
C VAL A 132 -5.99 25.33 5.14
N GLY A 133 -6.79 26.36 5.39
CA GLY A 133 -7.72 26.89 4.39
C GLY A 133 -7.75 28.41 4.32
N ARG A 134 -8.10 28.94 3.16
CA ARG A 134 -8.36 30.36 2.93
C ARG A 134 -9.85 30.62 2.85
N VAL A 135 -10.35 31.54 3.67
CA VAL A 135 -11.76 31.94 3.65
C VAL A 135 -12.10 32.64 2.34
N GLU A 136 -13.12 32.16 1.66
CA GLU A 136 -13.61 32.71 0.40
C GLU A 136 -14.61 33.87 0.64
N PRO A 137 -14.80 34.76 -0.35
CA PRO A 137 -15.78 35.86 -0.25
C PRO A 137 -17.25 35.39 -0.25
N LYS A 138 -17.51 34.13 -0.61
CA LYS A 138 -18.87 33.59 -0.71
C LYS A 138 -19.20 32.74 0.51
N LEU A 139 -20.36 32.97 1.10
CA LEU A 139 -20.94 32.02 2.05
C LEU A 139 -21.45 30.79 1.31
N ALA A 140 -21.51 29.67 2.02
CA ALA A 140 -22.15 28.45 1.54
C ALA A 140 -23.35 28.11 2.45
N LEU A 141 -24.42 27.62 1.83
CA LEU A 141 -25.57 27.05 2.51
C LEU A 141 -25.73 25.62 1.98
N VAL A 142 -25.67 24.65 2.87
CA VAL A 142 -25.69 23.23 2.53
C VAL A 142 -26.85 22.57 3.25
N SER A 143 -27.72 21.92 2.49
CA SER A 143 -28.80 21.10 3.04
C SER A 143 -28.41 19.63 2.97
N ASP A 144 -28.50 18.92 4.09
CA ASP A 144 -28.33 17.47 4.18
C ASP A 144 -29.71 16.82 4.42
N PRO A 145 -30.39 16.34 3.36
CA PRO A 145 -31.72 15.74 3.49
C PRO A 145 -31.70 14.45 4.30
N GLY A 146 -30.58 13.72 4.29
CA GLY A 146 -30.44 12.47 5.05
C GLY A 146 -30.42 12.71 6.55
N ARG A 147 -29.91 13.86 6.98
CA ARG A 147 -29.92 14.31 8.39
C ARG A 147 -31.08 15.26 8.72
N GLY A 148 -31.79 15.78 7.72
CA GLY A 148 -32.87 16.75 7.89
C GLY A 148 -32.39 18.11 8.41
N ILE A 149 -31.15 18.50 8.11
CA ILE A 149 -30.54 19.75 8.59
C ILE A 149 -30.09 20.63 7.42
N THR A 150 -30.03 21.94 7.68
CA THR A 150 -29.43 22.93 6.78
C THR A 150 -28.38 23.71 7.57
N VAL A 151 -27.18 23.81 7.02
CA VAL A 151 -26.02 24.43 7.65
C VAL A 151 -25.50 25.54 6.73
N GLY A 152 -25.46 26.77 7.25
CA GLY A 152 -24.78 27.89 6.62
C GLY A 152 -23.39 28.08 7.22
N GLY A 153 -22.42 28.48 6.41
CA GLY A 153 -21.05 28.70 6.88
C GLY A 153 -20.15 29.45 5.91
N LEU A 154 -18.94 29.75 6.39
CA LEU A 154 -17.88 30.35 5.57
C LEU A 154 -17.33 29.32 4.60
N ARG A 155 -17.40 29.60 3.30
CA ARG A 155 -16.74 28.73 2.33
C ARG A 155 -15.23 28.90 2.44
N THR A 156 -14.51 27.79 2.37
CA THR A 156 -13.05 27.77 2.51
C THR A 156 -12.41 26.99 1.37
N ALA A 157 -11.40 27.58 0.76
CA ALA A 157 -10.54 26.91 -0.22
C ALA A 157 -9.37 26.22 0.50
N PRO A 158 -9.06 24.94 0.20
CA PRO A 158 -7.93 24.26 0.80
C PRO A 158 -6.60 24.87 0.33
N LEU A 159 -5.65 25.03 1.24
CA LEU A 159 -4.24 25.34 0.96
C LEU A 159 -3.32 24.18 1.36
N GLY A 160 -3.66 23.46 2.43
CA GLY A 160 -2.94 22.29 2.91
C GLY A 160 -3.89 21.31 3.61
N ALA A 161 -3.54 20.03 3.64
CA ALA A 161 -4.24 19.03 4.44
C ALA A 161 -3.26 18.01 5.02
N LEU A 162 -3.37 17.77 6.32
CA LEU A 162 -2.77 16.63 6.99
C LEU A 162 -3.84 15.55 7.14
N VAL A 163 -3.60 14.39 6.57
CA VAL A 163 -4.50 13.23 6.63
C VAL A 163 -3.86 12.18 7.51
N ALA A 164 -4.55 11.71 8.55
CA ALA A 164 -4.05 10.70 9.47
C ALA A 164 -5.05 9.56 9.66
N ASP A 165 -4.54 8.35 9.92
CA ASP A 165 -5.35 7.21 10.33
C ASP A 165 -5.84 7.46 11.77
N PRO A 166 -7.16 7.38 12.05
CA PRO A 166 -7.69 7.57 13.39
C PRO A 166 -7.23 6.54 14.42
N ARG A 167 -6.76 5.36 13.99
CA ARG A 167 -6.31 4.26 14.84
C ARG A 167 -4.82 4.35 15.13
N ASP A 168 -4.06 4.96 14.23
CA ASP A 168 -2.63 5.19 14.38
C ASP A 168 -2.24 6.54 13.76
N PRO A 169 -2.19 7.63 14.55
CA PRO A 169 -1.85 8.96 14.05
C PRO A 169 -0.43 9.08 13.47
N ALA A 170 0.45 8.10 13.70
CA ALA A 170 1.77 8.09 13.05
C ALA A 170 1.66 7.77 11.55
N ARG A 171 0.61 7.06 11.14
CA ARG A 171 0.27 6.80 9.74
C ARG A 171 -0.50 8.00 9.21
N ARG A 172 0.22 8.89 8.55
CA ARG A 172 -0.31 10.14 8.05
C ARG A 172 0.45 10.58 6.81
N PHE A 173 -0.17 11.45 6.02
CA PHE A 173 0.48 12.12 4.91
C PHE A 173 0.00 13.56 4.77
N PHE A 174 0.84 14.41 4.19
CA PHE A 174 0.54 15.81 3.96
C PHE A 174 0.38 16.13 2.47
N VAL A 175 -0.58 17.00 2.14
CA VAL A 175 -0.84 17.49 0.78
C VAL A 175 -0.83 19.01 0.75
N ASP A 176 0.02 19.60 -0.10
CA ASP A 176 0.00 21.03 -0.44
C ASP A 176 -0.86 21.26 -1.70
N PHE A 177 -1.86 22.14 -1.60
CA PHE A 177 -2.82 22.41 -2.69
C PHE A 177 -2.39 23.57 -3.59
N ARG A 178 -1.28 24.25 -3.31
CA ARG A 178 -0.86 25.48 -4.01
C ARG A 178 -0.15 25.22 -5.34
N GLY A 179 0.22 23.97 -5.64
CA GLY A 179 0.88 23.58 -6.89
C GLY A 179 -0.09 23.42 -8.07
N ASP A 180 0.37 23.73 -9.29
CA ASP A 180 -0.39 23.60 -10.55
C ASP A 180 -0.65 22.15 -10.99
N ARG A 181 -0.11 21.17 -10.26
CA ARG A 181 -0.34 19.74 -10.47
C ARG A 181 -0.87 19.15 -9.17
N PRO A 182 -1.66 18.06 -9.20
CA PRO A 182 -1.92 17.28 -8.00
C PRO A 182 -0.56 16.85 -7.44
N GLY A 183 -0.10 17.58 -6.43
CA GLY A 183 1.21 17.37 -5.83
C GLY A 183 1.24 15.95 -5.26
N PRO A 184 2.37 15.24 -5.39
CA PRO A 184 2.55 14.04 -4.57
C PRO A 184 2.36 14.39 -3.09
N PHE A 185 1.97 13.43 -2.26
CA PHE A 185 2.11 13.61 -0.82
C PHE A 185 3.59 13.78 -0.46
N ALA A 186 3.89 14.44 0.65
CA ALA A 186 5.27 14.70 1.03
C ALA A 186 6.05 13.39 1.24
N GLY A 187 7.27 13.32 0.69
CA GLY A 187 8.08 12.11 0.75
C GLY A 187 7.78 11.05 -0.31
N ALA A 188 6.80 11.23 -1.19
CA ALA A 188 6.54 10.28 -2.28
C ALA A 188 7.78 10.03 -3.17
N ASP A 189 8.62 11.04 -3.38
CA ASP A 189 9.86 10.90 -4.16
C ASP A 189 10.86 9.93 -3.50
N ARG A 190 10.84 9.79 -2.17
CA ARG A 190 11.67 8.81 -1.45
C ARG A 190 11.20 7.38 -1.70
N LEU A 191 9.90 7.17 -1.92
CA LEU A 191 9.33 5.87 -2.28
C LEU A 191 9.64 5.53 -3.75
N ILE A 192 9.58 6.52 -4.64
CA ILE A 192 9.95 6.34 -6.06
C ILE A 192 11.44 5.99 -6.20
N GLY A 193 12.30 6.51 -5.32
CA GLY A 193 13.73 6.20 -5.27
C GLY A 193 14.10 4.90 -4.54
N ALA A 194 13.14 4.16 -3.99
CA ALA A 194 13.42 2.88 -3.36
C ALA A 194 13.91 1.87 -4.41
N GLU A 195 15.02 1.20 -4.12
CA GLU A 195 15.57 0.16 -5.00
C GLU A 195 14.54 -0.97 -5.14
N ARG A 196 14.04 -1.14 -6.37
CA ARG A 196 13.12 -2.21 -6.72
C ARG A 196 13.89 -3.53 -6.78
N PRO A 197 13.39 -4.60 -6.15
CA PRO A 197 14.04 -5.89 -6.25
C PRO A 197 14.04 -6.35 -7.71
N THR A 198 15.10 -7.03 -8.13
CA THR A 198 15.16 -7.68 -9.43
C THR A 198 15.29 -9.18 -9.20
N LEU A 199 14.55 -9.98 -9.96
CA LEU A 199 14.66 -11.43 -9.90
C LEU A 199 15.69 -11.91 -10.93
N ALA A 200 16.82 -12.43 -10.47
CA ALA A 200 17.80 -13.06 -11.34
C ALA A 200 17.29 -14.39 -11.91
N ASP A 201 17.74 -14.76 -13.11
CA ASP A 201 17.34 -16.02 -13.75
C ASP A 201 17.95 -17.25 -13.07
N ASP A 202 19.10 -17.10 -12.43
CA ASP A 202 19.79 -18.14 -11.66
C ASP A 202 19.48 -18.09 -10.16
N ALA A 203 18.52 -17.25 -9.75
CA ALA A 203 18.13 -17.09 -8.35
C ALA A 203 17.73 -18.43 -7.72
N ASP A 204 18.25 -18.70 -6.53
CA ASP A 204 17.89 -19.90 -5.79
C ASP A 204 16.46 -19.79 -5.20
N PRO A 205 15.86 -20.90 -4.73
CA PRO A 205 14.50 -20.85 -4.19
C PRO A 205 14.30 -19.90 -3.00
N ALA A 206 15.34 -19.65 -2.20
CA ALA A 206 15.27 -18.72 -1.07
C ALA A 206 15.30 -17.27 -1.57
N GLU A 207 16.12 -16.96 -2.56
CA GLU A 207 16.21 -15.66 -3.22
C GLU A 207 14.90 -15.29 -3.93
N VAL A 208 14.26 -16.24 -4.64
CA VAL A 208 12.93 -16.03 -5.25
C VAL A 208 11.91 -15.60 -4.20
N LEU A 209 11.88 -16.27 -3.04
CA LEU A 209 10.95 -15.92 -1.96
C LEU A 209 11.30 -14.57 -1.32
N ALA A 210 12.58 -14.25 -1.16
CA ALA A 210 13.01 -12.95 -0.65
C ALA A 210 12.56 -11.81 -1.59
N VAL A 211 12.76 -11.98 -2.91
CA VAL A 211 12.30 -11.03 -3.94
C VAL A 211 10.78 -10.89 -3.92
N PHE A 212 10.05 -12.00 -3.81
CA PHE A 212 8.58 -12.00 -3.72
C PHE A 212 8.06 -11.13 -2.57
N PHE A 213 8.56 -11.33 -1.34
CA PHE A 213 8.12 -10.52 -0.19
C PHE A 213 8.59 -9.07 -0.29
N ARG A 214 9.80 -8.86 -0.82
CA ARG A 214 10.34 -7.53 -1.03
C ARG A 214 9.49 -6.73 -2.01
N ALA A 215 9.05 -7.36 -3.11
CA ALA A 215 8.19 -6.75 -4.11
C ALA A 215 6.85 -6.29 -3.51
N LEU A 216 6.24 -7.08 -2.60
CA LEU A 216 5.05 -6.67 -1.85
C LEU A 216 5.29 -5.42 -1.00
N GLN A 217 6.42 -5.38 -0.29
CA GLN A 217 6.78 -4.24 0.58
C GLN A 217 6.97 -2.94 -0.19
N VAL A 218 7.57 -2.98 -1.38
CA VAL A 218 7.83 -1.79 -2.21
C VAL A 218 6.75 -1.51 -3.25
N ALA A 219 5.62 -2.21 -3.16
CA ALA A 219 4.51 -2.10 -4.11
C ALA A 219 4.89 -2.36 -5.59
N ASP A 220 5.82 -3.29 -5.86
CA ASP A 220 6.23 -3.69 -7.21
C ASP A 220 5.47 -4.94 -7.68
N VAL A 221 4.29 -4.71 -8.27
CA VAL A 221 3.40 -5.78 -8.74
C VAL A 221 4.01 -6.61 -9.88
N ASP A 222 4.84 -6.01 -10.73
CA ASP A 222 5.42 -6.69 -11.89
C ASP A 222 6.49 -7.69 -11.46
N THR A 223 7.39 -7.28 -10.56
CA THR A 223 8.38 -8.18 -9.97
C THR A 223 7.71 -9.27 -9.14
N TRP A 224 6.64 -8.94 -8.40
CA TRP A 224 5.86 -9.91 -7.66
C TRP A 224 5.22 -10.96 -8.58
N ARG A 225 4.62 -10.54 -9.70
CA ARG A 225 4.06 -11.44 -10.74
C ARG A 225 5.14 -12.31 -11.36
N ALA A 226 6.33 -11.75 -11.62
CA ALA A 226 7.45 -12.48 -12.21
C ALA A 226 7.96 -13.64 -11.34
N CYS A 227 7.70 -13.61 -10.03
CA CYS A 227 8.05 -14.72 -9.12
C CYS A 227 7.20 -15.97 -9.36
N PHE A 228 6.04 -15.85 -10.02
CA PHE A 228 5.10 -16.94 -10.21
C PHE A 228 5.31 -17.73 -11.50
N ALA A 229 4.95 -19.01 -11.45
CA ALA A 229 5.10 -19.91 -12.58
C ALA A 229 3.99 -19.66 -13.62
N THR A 230 4.43 -19.70 -14.88
CA THR A 230 3.58 -19.64 -16.08
C THR A 230 3.32 -21.05 -16.63
N TRP A 231 3.46 -22.06 -15.79
CA TRP A 231 3.28 -23.47 -16.13
C TRP A 231 2.74 -24.26 -14.94
N LYS A 232 2.28 -25.49 -15.20
CA LYS A 232 1.89 -26.43 -14.14
C LYS A 232 2.12 -27.88 -14.56
N VAL A 233 2.75 -28.67 -13.69
CA VAL A 233 2.78 -30.13 -13.83
C VAL A 233 1.43 -30.70 -13.46
N ARG A 234 0.84 -31.48 -14.36
CA ARG A 234 -0.46 -32.15 -14.18
C ARG A 234 -0.32 -33.65 -14.40
N GLU A 235 -1.20 -34.40 -13.77
CA GLU A 235 -1.33 -35.84 -14.01
C GLU A 235 -2.47 -36.08 -15.00
N ARG A 236 -2.23 -36.92 -15.99
CA ARG A 236 -3.24 -37.44 -16.91
C ARG A 236 -3.50 -38.90 -16.56
N PHE A 237 -4.77 -39.28 -16.54
CA PHE A 237 -5.22 -40.64 -16.30
C PHE A 237 -5.92 -41.17 -17.56
N GLU A 238 -5.46 -42.30 -18.07
CA GLU A 238 -6.13 -43.05 -19.15
C GLU A 238 -6.28 -44.50 -18.72
N GLY A 239 -7.49 -44.89 -18.30
CA GLY A 239 -7.77 -46.21 -17.76
C GLY A 239 -7.00 -46.47 -16.45
N ARG A 240 -6.08 -47.45 -16.48
CA ARG A 240 -5.19 -47.78 -15.34
C ARG A 240 -3.82 -47.10 -15.42
N ALA A 241 -3.50 -46.43 -16.53
CA ALA A 241 -2.24 -45.73 -16.69
C ALA A 241 -2.38 -44.28 -16.23
N SER A 242 -1.34 -43.77 -15.60
CA SER A 242 -1.18 -42.34 -15.37
C SER A 242 0.22 -41.88 -15.74
N TRP A 243 0.33 -40.64 -16.20
CA TRP A 243 1.60 -39.99 -16.46
C TRP A 243 1.48 -38.48 -16.26
N THR A 244 2.61 -37.85 -16.04
CA THR A 244 2.69 -36.39 -15.89
C THR A 244 2.86 -35.72 -17.24
N TYR A 245 2.27 -34.53 -17.39
CA TYR A 245 2.54 -33.60 -18.49
C TYR A 245 2.68 -32.18 -17.95
N VAL A 246 3.34 -31.31 -18.71
CA VAL A 246 3.53 -29.90 -18.35
C VAL A 246 2.55 -29.05 -19.16
N ASP A 247 1.68 -28.32 -18.46
CA ASP A 247 0.77 -27.36 -19.05
C ASP A 247 1.45 -25.98 -19.09
N LEU A 248 2.01 -25.61 -20.25
CA LEU A 248 2.68 -24.32 -20.49
C LEU A 248 1.70 -23.16 -20.72
N GLY A 249 0.42 -23.47 -20.97
CA GLY A 249 -0.66 -22.48 -21.06
C GLY A 249 -1.21 -22.06 -19.70
N TRP A 250 -0.77 -22.71 -18.62
CA TRP A 250 -1.21 -22.38 -17.27
C TRP A 250 -0.77 -20.98 -16.87
N ARG A 251 -1.68 -20.26 -16.22
CA ARG A 251 -1.38 -19.03 -15.49
C ARG A 251 -1.92 -19.22 -14.10
N ILE A 252 -1.05 -19.12 -13.11
CA ILE A 252 -1.44 -19.29 -11.71
C ILE A 252 -2.39 -18.17 -11.25
N LEU A 253 -2.27 -17.00 -11.87
CA LEU A 253 -3.13 -15.85 -11.69
C LEU A 253 -3.49 -15.34 -13.09
N SER A 254 -4.79 -15.23 -13.42
CA SER A 254 -5.19 -14.38 -14.54
C SER A 254 -4.91 -12.91 -14.19
N GLU A 255 -4.85 -12.01 -15.18
CA GLU A 255 -4.58 -10.58 -14.92
C GLU A 255 -5.58 -9.98 -13.91
N GLN A 256 -6.87 -10.31 -14.06
CA GLN A 256 -7.93 -9.83 -13.18
C GLN A 256 -7.86 -10.42 -11.76
N GLU A 257 -7.43 -11.68 -11.63
CA GLU A 257 -7.21 -12.30 -10.31
C GLU A 257 -5.92 -11.78 -9.66
N ALA A 258 -4.91 -11.43 -10.45
CA ALA A 258 -3.63 -10.96 -9.96
C ALA A 258 -3.75 -9.67 -9.16
N ASP A 259 -4.58 -8.71 -9.59
CA ASP A 259 -4.81 -7.45 -8.85
C ASP A 259 -5.48 -7.71 -7.48
N SER A 260 -6.53 -8.52 -7.47
CA SER A 260 -7.25 -8.85 -6.23
C SER A 260 -6.39 -9.65 -5.24
N VAL A 261 -5.60 -10.61 -5.75
CA VAL A 261 -4.67 -11.40 -4.93
C VAL A 261 -3.51 -10.54 -4.44
N TRP A 262 -3.01 -9.62 -5.28
CA TRP A 262 -1.98 -8.65 -4.91
C TRP A 262 -2.42 -7.77 -3.73
N ASP A 263 -3.59 -7.14 -3.84
CA ASP A 263 -4.12 -6.26 -2.78
C ASP A 263 -4.32 -7.03 -1.47
N ALA A 264 -4.86 -8.25 -1.55
CA ALA A 264 -5.04 -9.12 -0.39
C ALA A 264 -3.69 -9.53 0.23
N ALA A 265 -2.68 -9.81 -0.59
CA ALA A 265 -1.32 -10.15 -0.16
C ALA A 265 -0.64 -9.02 0.57
N ARG A 266 -0.63 -7.86 -0.08
CA ARG A 266 0.05 -6.68 0.41
C ARG A 266 -0.58 -6.24 1.73
N ARG A 267 -1.92 -6.28 1.83
CA ARG A 267 -2.64 -6.03 3.08
C ARG A 267 -2.19 -6.97 4.21
N ARG A 268 -2.22 -8.27 3.99
CA ARG A 268 -1.90 -9.26 5.05
C ARG A 268 -0.44 -9.19 5.50
N ILE A 269 0.47 -9.01 4.56
CA ILE A 269 1.90 -8.92 4.85
C ILE A 269 2.21 -7.61 5.58
N LEU A 270 1.74 -6.46 5.09
CA LEU A 270 2.07 -5.17 5.71
C LEU A 270 1.38 -4.93 7.07
N GLU A 271 0.26 -5.61 7.35
CA GLU A 271 -0.39 -5.51 8.68
C GLU A 271 0.38 -6.22 9.79
N GLU A 272 0.93 -7.41 9.51
CA GLU A 272 1.44 -8.32 10.55
C GLU A 272 2.94 -8.62 10.42
N VAL A 273 3.55 -8.45 9.24
CA VAL A 273 4.88 -8.98 8.89
C VAL A 273 5.85 -7.86 8.56
N ASP A 274 6.78 -7.63 9.48
CA ASP A 274 7.89 -6.69 9.28
C ASP A 274 9.04 -7.31 8.47
N ALA A 275 9.27 -8.62 8.62
CA ALA A 275 10.31 -9.34 7.90
C ALA A 275 9.95 -10.81 7.65
N VAL A 276 10.60 -11.42 6.66
CA VAL A 276 10.46 -12.84 6.35
C VAL A 276 11.82 -13.49 6.32
N GLU A 277 11.90 -14.70 6.87
CA GLU A 277 13.09 -15.55 6.85
C GLU A 277 12.75 -16.88 6.16
N VAL A 278 13.56 -17.30 5.20
CA VAL A 278 13.45 -18.64 4.61
C VAL A 278 14.09 -19.67 5.54
N ALA A 279 13.28 -20.19 6.46
CA ALA A 279 13.71 -21.13 7.50
C ALA A 279 14.29 -22.44 6.94
N ARG A 280 13.75 -22.92 5.82
CA ARG A 280 14.19 -24.18 5.23
C ARG A 280 13.83 -24.31 3.76
N VAL A 281 14.79 -24.76 2.96
CA VAL A 281 14.57 -25.24 1.59
C VAL A 281 14.83 -26.75 1.54
N ARG A 282 13.88 -27.53 1.02
CA ARG A 282 14.06 -28.99 0.83
C ARG A 282 14.86 -29.27 -0.44
N PRO A 283 15.59 -30.40 -0.52
CA PRO A 283 16.24 -30.80 -1.76
C PRO A 283 15.26 -30.87 -2.94
N PRO A 284 15.69 -30.51 -4.17
CA PRO A 284 14.86 -30.65 -5.37
C PRO A 284 14.42 -32.10 -5.60
N LEU A 285 13.18 -32.26 -6.02
CA LEU A 285 12.58 -33.53 -6.41
C LEU A 285 12.13 -33.44 -7.87
N VAL A 286 12.44 -34.44 -8.68
CA VAL A 286 11.92 -34.52 -10.05
C VAL A 286 10.44 -34.89 -9.98
N VAL A 287 9.59 -34.02 -10.52
CA VAL A 287 8.12 -34.19 -10.56
C VAL A 287 7.58 -34.44 -11.96
N HIS A 288 8.41 -34.22 -12.97
CA HIS A 288 8.17 -34.61 -14.36
C HIS A 288 9.49 -35.06 -14.97
N ASP A 289 9.46 -36.18 -15.68
CA ASP A 289 10.57 -36.69 -16.48
C ASP A 289 10.00 -37.22 -17.79
N ALA A 290 10.36 -36.60 -18.91
CA ALA A 290 9.84 -36.94 -20.23
C ALA A 290 10.20 -38.39 -20.64
N ASP A 291 11.34 -38.92 -20.18
CA ASP A 291 11.77 -40.29 -20.45
C ASP A 291 10.88 -41.33 -19.75
N ALA A 292 10.16 -40.93 -18.70
CA ALA A 292 9.22 -41.77 -17.98
C ALA A 292 7.80 -41.75 -18.57
N VAL A 293 7.53 -40.87 -19.54
CA VAL A 293 6.22 -40.74 -20.20
C VAL A 293 6.11 -41.76 -21.35
N PRO A 294 4.95 -42.41 -21.54
CA PRO A 294 4.75 -43.34 -22.64
C PRO A 294 5.10 -42.75 -24.02
N ALA A 295 5.78 -43.54 -24.84
CA ALA A 295 6.20 -43.14 -26.19
C ALA A 295 5.00 -42.63 -27.02
N GLY A 296 5.21 -41.50 -27.73
CA GLY A 296 4.18 -40.84 -28.53
C GLY A 296 3.16 -40.02 -27.71
N ARG A 297 3.34 -39.90 -26.38
CA ARG A 297 2.49 -39.07 -25.50
C ARG A 297 3.24 -37.88 -24.87
N VAL A 298 4.55 -37.75 -25.14
CA VAL A 298 5.35 -36.57 -24.82
C VAL A 298 5.02 -35.47 -25.85
N ASP A 299 4.66 -34.30 -25.35
CA ASP A 299 4.56 -33.10 -26.19
C ASP A 299 5.98 -32.71 -26.66
N PRO A 300 6.25 -32.55 -27.97
CA PRO A 300 7.56 -32.13 -28.46
C PRO A 300 8.07 -30.81 -27.87
N GLU A 301 7.16 -29.94 -27.41
CA GLU A 301 7.51 -28.65 -26.78
C GLU A 301 7.62 -28.74 -25.25
N ALA A 302 7.36 -29.91 -24.65
CA ALA A 302 7.48 -30.07 -23.20
C ALA A 302 8.96 -30.06 -22.75
N PRO A 303 9.24 -29.46 -21.59
CA PRO A 303 10.57 -29.53 -20.99
C PRO A 303 10.93 -30.96 -20.63
N ALA A 304 12.22 -31.30 -20.71
CA ALA A 304 12.67 -32.67 -20.47
C ALA A 304 12.44 -33.07 -19.01
N ARG A 305 12.65 -32.13 -18.08
CA ARG A 305 12.49 -32.35 -16.65
C ARG A 305 11.81 -31.16 -15.98
N VAL A 306 11.02 -31.45 -14.95
CA VAL A 306 10.57 -30.42 -14.00
C VAL A 306 11.00 -30.84 -12.60
N GLN A 307 11.68 -29.92 -11.92
CA GLN A 307 12.08 -30.09 -10.54
C GLN A 307 11.21 -29.24 -9.64
N ARG A 308 10.88 -29.76 -8.46
CA ARG A 308 10.08 -29.10 -7.43
C ARG A 308 10.85 -29.05 -6.12
N VAL A 309 10.76 -27.92 -5.45
CA VAL A 309 11.26 -27.69 -4.11
C VAL A 309 10.12 -27.26 -3.21
N ARG A 310 10.21 -27.65 -1.94
CA ARG A 310 9.35 -27.13 -0.88
C ARG A 310 10.17 -26.28 0.06
N ALA A 311 9.76 -25.03 0.24
CA ALA A 311 10.35 -24.10 1.18
C ALA A 311 9.42 -23.88 2.37
N THR A 312 9.99 -23.53 3.52
CA THR A 312 9.26 -23.09 4.70
C THR A 312 9.82 -21.75 5.13
N ILE A 313 8.94 -20.79 5.37
CA ILE A 313 9.29 -19.43 5.81
C ILE A 313 8.82 -19.18 7.25
N ASN A 314 9.48 -18.24 7.92
CA ASN A 314 9.05 -17.63 9.16
C ASN A 314 8.62 -16.19 8.86
N HIS A 315 7.41 -15.84 9.32
CA HIS A 315 6.96 -14.46 9.36
C HIS A 315 7.44 -13.86 10.69
N ILE A 316 8.11 -12.71 10.62
CA ILE A 316 8.68 -12.01 11.77
C ILE A 316 7.90 -10.71 11.92
N GLY A 317 7.40 -10.47 13.14
CA GLY A 317 6.69 -9.25 13.49
C GLY A 317 7.05 -8.79 14.89
N ARG A 318 6.57 -7.60 15.25
CA ARG A 318 6.73 -7.05 16.60
C ARG A 318 5.67 -7.59 17.56
N ASP A 319 6.11 -8.00 18.75
CA ASP A 319 5.25 -8.36 19.89
C ASP A 319 5.74 -7.60 21.12
N GLY A 320 5.14 -6.44 21.38
CA GLY A 320 5.49 -5.55 22.49
C GLY A 320 6.94 -5.06 22.43
N GLU A 321 7.84 -5.74 23.15
CA GLU A 321 9.23 -5.33 23.38
C GLU A 321 10.25 -6.00 22.44
N GLY A 322 9.84 -6.86 21.50
CA GLY A 322 10.81 -7.53 20.63
C GLY A 322 10.27 -8.15 19.35
N TRP A 323 11.22 -8.60 18.53
CA TRP A 323 10.99 -9.32 17.28
C TRP A 323 10.68 -10.80 17.56
N ARG A 324 9.56 -11.29 17.04
CA ARG A 324 9.18 -12.71 17.19
C ARG A 324 8.74 -13.30 15.86
N THR A 325 9.13 -14.55 15.65
CA THR A 325 8.52 -15.38 14.61
C THR A 325 7.14 -15.79 15.06
N PHE A 326 6.12 -15.58 14.23
CA PHE A 326 4.77 -16.03 14.56
C PHE A 326 4.19 -16.90 13.45
N THR A 327 3.21 -17.72 13.85
CA THR A 327 2.51 -18.65 12.99
C THR A 327 1.03 -18.39 13.11
N ASN A 328 0.50 -17.53 12.23
CA ASN A 328 -0.93 -17.28 12.14
C ASN A 328 -1.53 -18.19 11.05
N GLY A 329 -2.75 -18.69 11.25
CA GLY A 329 -3.48 -19.44 10.23
C GLY A 329 -3.84 -18.60 9.00
N ARG A 330 -3.68 -17.28 9.09
CA ARG A 330 -3.90 -16.33 8.00
C ARG A 330 -2.72 -16.19 7.03
N LEU A 331 -1.51 -16.59 7.44
CA LEU A 331 -0.30 -16.42 6.63
C LEU A 331 0.29 -17.77 6.29
N HIS A 332 0.43 -18.04 5.00
CA HIS A 332 0.99 -19.30 4.56
C HIS A 332 2.51 -19.36 4.79
N ARG A 333 2.99 -20.50 5.25
CA ARG A 333 4.43 -20.70 5.54
C ARG A 333 5.11 -21.68 4.60
N ARG A 334 4.37 -22.49 3.84
CA ARG A 334 4.92 -23.58 3.04
C ARG A 334 4.79 -23.26 1.57
N TRP A 335 5.91 -23.00 0.92
CA TRP A 335 5.89 -22.58 -0.47
C TRP A 335 6.41 -23.68 -1.37
N THR A 336 5.85 -23.76 -2.56
CA THR A 336 6.22 -24.73 -3.58
C THR A 336 6.77 -24.00 -4.79
N LEU A 337 8.03 -24.27 -5.10
CA LEU A 337 8.69 -23.71 -6.27
C LEU A 337 9.01 -24.82 -7.27
N GLU A 338 8.90 -24.50 -8.54
CA GLU A 338 9.29 -25.38 -9.64
C GLU A 338 10.25 -24.67 -10.59
N ARG A 339 11.06 -25.45 -11.31
CA ARG A 339 11.82 -24.98 -12.46
C ARG A 339 11.71 -25.98 -13.61
N LEU A 340 11.71 -25.46 -14.83
CA LEU A 340 11.76 -26.26 -16.05
C LEU A 340 13.23 -26.46 -16.43
N ASP A 341 13.66 -27.71 -16.57
CA ASP A 341 15.05 -28.09 -16.83
C ASP A 341 16.03 -27.38 -15.85
N GLU A 342 17.01 -26.64 -16.36
CA GLU A 342 17.94 -25.81 -15.58
C GLU A 342 17.55 -24.32 -15.61
N GLY A 343 16.29 -24.02 -15.95
CA GLY A 343 15.73 -22.67 -15.95
C GLY A 343 15.42 -22.13 -14.55
N PRO A 344 14.77 -20.97 -14.49
CA PRO A 344 14.58 -20.25 -13.24
C PRO A 344 13.53 -20.91 -12.33
N TRP A 345 13.71 -20.76 -11.02
CA TRP A 345 12.71 -21.17 -10.02
C TRP A 345 11.54 -20.19 -9.99
N ARG A 346 10.31 -20.73 -9.92
CA ARG A 346 9.06 -19.97 -9.84
C ARG A 346 8.07 -20.59 -8.87
N ILE A 347 7.28 -19.75 -8.20
CA ILE A 347 6.25 -20.13 -7.24
C ILE A 347 5.06 -20.75 -7.97
N THR A 348 4.59 -21.89 -7.48
CA THR A 348 3.53 -22.69 -8.13
C THR A 348 2.25 -22.83 -7.30
N ASP A 349 2.23 -22.27 -6.09
CA ASP A 349 1.04 -22.20 -5.23
C ASP A 349 0.53 -20.76 -5.09
N ALA A 350 -0.71 -20.52 -5.58
CA ALA A 350 -1.41 -19.24 -5.43
C ALA A 350 -1.97 -19.06 -4.01
N TRP A 351 -2.16 -20.17 -3.29
CA TRP A 351 -2.84 -20.23 -1.99
C TRP A 351 -1.96 -19.72 -0.82
N GLY A 352 -0.80 -19.11 -1.14
CA GLY A 352 0.27 -18.73 -0.22
C GLY A 352 0.10 -17.38 0.48
N ILE A 353 -1.02 -16.70 0.23
CA ILE A 353 -1.34 -15.39 0.80
C ILE A 353 -2.51 -15.52 1.75
#